data_AF-A0A1X1QWW5-F1
#
_entry.id   AF-A0A1X1QWW5-F1
#
_cell.length_a   1.000
_cell.length_b   1.000
_cell.length_c   1.000
_cell.angle_alpha   90.00
_cell.angle_beta   90.00
_cell.angle_gamma   90.00
#
_symmetry.space_group_name_H-M   'P 1'
#
loop_
_entity.id
_entity.type
_entity.pdbx_description
1 polymer ?
#
loop_
_entity_poly.entity_id
_entity_poly.type
_entity_poly.pdbx_seq_one_letter_code
_entity_poly.pdbx_strand_id
1 'polypeptide(L)'
;MTDDATGHPDLRPELIALDSAACERVRQQIAAKGGHCEACGATDFAVGHALIMGFLFLDEQADAYMVALTCRNPECPKPRSAITLCGSDFLSEDQQELAMSLRSSIA
;
A
#
# COMPACT_ATOMS: atom_id res chain seq x y z
N MET A 1 3.72 -27.15 -18.46
CA MET A 1 4.15 -27.12 -17.05
C MET A 1 5.04 -25.92 -16.85
N THR A 2 4.45 -24.80 -16.45
CA THR A 2 5.04 -23.84 -15.49
C THR A 2 3.84 -23.14 -14.86
N ASP A 3 3.77 -23.33 -13.56
CA ASP A 3 2.76 -22.91 -12.62
C ASP A 3 2.73 -21.37 -12.57
N ASP A 4 1.59 -20.77 -12.93
CA ASP A 4 1.36 -19.33 -12.82
C ASP A 4 1.07 -19.01 -11.35
N ALA A 5 2.14 -18.88 -10.58
CA ALA A 5 2.10 -18.55 -9.16
C ALA A 5 1.82 -17.05 -8.96
N THR A 6 0.66 -16.57 -9.40
CA THR A 6 0.12 -15.26 -8.98
C THR A 6 -0.72 -15.45 -7.71
N GLY A 7 -0.06 -15.98 -6.68
CA GLY A 7 -0.63 -16.20 -5.36
C GLY A 7 0.48 -16.53 -4.39
N HIS A 8 1.04 -15.52 -3.72
CA HIS A 8 1.88 -15.78 -2.57
C HIS A 8 0.99 -16.40 -1.47
N PRO A 9 1.21 -17.67 -1.08
CA PRO A 9 0.29 -18.42 -0.22
C PRO A 9 0.19 -17.89 1.22
N ASP A 10 0.92 -16.82 1.56
CA ASP A 10 0.90 -16.14 2.87
C ASP A 10 0.30 -14.73 2.85
N LEU A 11 -0.16 -14.24 1.68
CA LEU A 11 -0.84 -12.95 1.62
C LEU A 11 -2.32 -13.12 1.93
N ARG A 12 -2.79 -12.36 2.91
CA ARG A 12 -4.22 -12.22 3.17
C ARG A 12 -4.90 -11.73 1.88
N PRO A 13 -6.03 -12.31 1.44
CA PRO A 13 -6.69 -11.98 0.17
C PRO A 13 -6.98 -10.50 -0.05
N GLU A 14 -7.18 -9.74 1.03
CA GLU A 14 -7.42 -8.30 1.03
C GLU A 14 -6.16 -7.44 0.81
N LEU A 15 -4.96 -8.04 0.85
CA LEU A 15 -3.70 -7.33 0.63
C LEU A 15 -3.29 -7.35 -0.84
N ILE A 16 -3.00 -6.17 -1.37
CA ILE A 16 -2.52 -5.95 -2.73
C ILE A 16 -0.99 -5.85 -2.67
N ALA A 17 -0.33 -6.76 -3.36
CA ALA A 17 1.12 -6.69 -3.56
C ALA A 17 1.47 -5.51 -4.47
N LEU A 18 2.45 -4.70 -4.05
CA LEU A 18 2.92 -3.57 -4.84
C LEU A 18 4.14 -3.98 -5.64
N ASP A 19 4.11 -3.72 -6.95
CA ASP A 19 5.30 -3.86 -7.78
C ASP A 19 6.34 -2.78 -7.45
N SER A 20 7.54 -2.90 -8.02
CA SER A 20 8.62 -1.95 -7.78
C SER A 20 8.26 -0.52 -8.20
N ALA A 21 7.55 -0.35 -9.31
CA ALA A 21 7.12 0.96 -9.82
C ALA A 21 6.04 1.59 -8.93
N ALA A 22 5.11 0.80 -8.39
CA ALA A 22 4.12 1.23 -7.42
C ALA A 22 4.79 1.63 -6.10
N CYS A 23 5.77 0.86 -5.63
CA CYS A 23 6.56 1.23 -4.46
C CYS A 23 7.32 2.56 -4.66
N GLU A 24 7.87 2.80 -5.85
CA GLU A 24 8.51 4.08 -6.19
C GLU A 24 7.51 5.25 -6.18
N ARG A 25 6.33 5.07 -6.79
CA ARG A 25 5.26 6.08 -6.77
C ARG A 25 4.79 6.38 -5.35
N VAL A 26 4.64 5.37 -4.49
CA VAL A 26 4.35 5.59 -3.06
C VAL A 26 5.41 6.45 -2.39
N ARG A 27 6.71 6.19 -2.63
CA ARG A 27 7.79 7.01 -2.07
C ARG A 27 7.75 8.45 -2.57
N GLN A 28 7.43 8.66 -3.85
CA GLN A 28 7.23 9.99 -4.41
C GLN A 28 6.06 10.71 -3.74
N GLN A 29 4.95 10.02 -3.48
CA GLN A 29 3.80 10.57 -2.77
C GLN A 29 4.14 10.95 -1.32
N ILE A 30 4.92 10.11 -0.61
CA ILE A 30 5.42 10.43 0.73
C ILE A 30 6.26 11.72 0.68
N ALA A 31 7.21 11.81 -0.26
CA ALA A 31 8.06 12.98 -0.40
C ALA A 31 7.26 14.24 -0.75
N ALA A 32 6.31 14.15 -1.69
CA ALA A 32 5.45 15.26 -2.10
C ALA A 32 4.55 15.78 -0.96
N LYS A 33 4.10 14.90 -0.07
CA LYS A 33 3.30 15.24 1.12
C LYS A 33 4.15 15.64 2.33
N GLY A 34 5.49 15.64 2.23
CA GLY A 34 6.39 15.92 3.36
C GLY A 34 6.36 14.84 4.45
N GLY A 35 6.03 13.60 4.08
CA GLY A 35 5.89 12.48 4.99
C GLY A 35 7.21 12.12 5.67
N HIS A 36 7.17 12.09 6.99
CA HIS A 36 8.29 11.75 7.86
C HIS A 36 7.82 10.77 8.93
N CYS A 37 8.75 10.03 9.52
CA CYS A 37 8.42 9.09 10.57
C CYS A 37 8.08 9.89 11.83
N GLU A 38 6.87 9.73 12.36
CA GLU A 38 6.43 10.43 13.57
C GLU A 38 7.30 10.13 14.79
N ALA A 39 8.00 8.98 14.78
CA ALA A 39 8.81 8.53 15.91
C ALA A 39 10.27 9.02 15.88
N CYS A 40 10.86 9.25 14.71
CA CYS A 40 12.28 9.61 14.60
C CYS A 40 12.60 10.70 13.55
N GLY A 41 11.60 11.21 12.83
CA GLY A 41 11.77 12.23 11.79
C GLY A 41 12.41 11.76 10.49
N ALA A 42 12.83 10.49 10.38
CA ALA A 42 13.41 9.96 9.16
C ALA A 42 12.40 9.93 8.00
N THR A 43 12.90 10.11 6.77
CA THR A 43 12.10 10.11 5.54
C THR A 43 12.26 8.84 4.70
N ASP A 44 13.11 7.91 5.15
CA ASP A 44 13.36 6.65 4.44
C ASP A 44 12.45 5.53 4.95
N PHE A 45 11.64 5.00 4.03
CA PHE A 45 10.63 3.99 4.28
C PHE A 45 10.77 2.81 3.30
N ALA A 46 10.73 1.60 3.85
CA ALA A 46 10.35 0.42 3.11
C ALA A 46 8.82 0.41 2.93
N VAL A 47 8.38 0.30 1.67
CA VAL A 47 6.98 0.18 1.29
C VAL A 47 6.61 -1.30 1.31
N GLY A 48 5.53 -1.64 2.01
CA GLY A 48 4.94 -2.97 2.06
C GLY A 48 3.72 -3.09 1.16
N HIS A 49 2.81 -4.00 1.52
CA HIS A 49 1.55 -4.20 0.80
C HIS A 49 0.56 -3.06 1.04
N ALA A 50 -0.38 -2.91 0.11
CA ALA A 50 -1.52 -2.01 0.26
C ALA A 50 -2.76 -2.79 0.70
N LEU A 51 -3.58 -2.17 1.53
CA LEU A 51 -4.92 -2.65 1.89
C LEU A 51 -5.93 -1.67 1.32
N ILE A 52 -6.90 -2.17 0.55
CA ILE A 52 -8.02 -1.33 0.13
C ILE A 52 -8.88 -0.99 1.35
N MET A 53 -9.10 0.30 1.57
CA MET A 53 -10.00 0.75 2.61
C MET A 53 -11.41 0.65 2.04
N GLY A 54 -12.07 -0.47 2.33
CA GLY A 54 -13.49 -0.65 2.02
C GLY A 54 -14.32 0.46 2.67
N PHE A 55 -15.54 0.64 2.19
CA PHE A 55 -16.53 1.67 2.54
C PHE A 55 -17.05 1.61 4.00
N LEU A 56 -16.19 1.32 4.97
CA LEU A 56 -16.56 1.29 6.40
C LEU A 56 -17.09 2.65 6.88
N PHE A 57 -16.82 3.73 6.13
CA PHE A 57 -17.35 5.06 6.38
C PHE A 57 -17.98 5.66 5.12
N LEU A 58 -19.14 6.33 5.29
CA LEU A 58 -19.93 6.95 4.21
C LEU A 58 -19.17 8.05 3.44
N ASP A 59 -18.12 8.61 4.04
CA ASP A 59 -17.30 9.70 3.48
C ASP A 59 -15.92 9.22 2.98
N GLU A 60 -15.63 7.92 3.06
CA GLU A 60 -14.34 7.39 2.61
C GLU A 60 -14.29 7.34 1.09
N GLN A 61 -13.23 7.92 0.50
CA GLN A 61 -13.07 7.91 -0.96
C GLN A 61 -13.05 6.47 -1.46
N ALA A 62 -13.86 6.19 -2.49
CA ALA A 62 -14.08 4.82 -2.98
C ALA A 62 -12.80 4.09 -3.48
N ASP A 63 -11.71 4.84 -3.65
CA ASP A 63 -10.40 4.42 -4.13
C ASP A 63 -9.29 4.68 -3.09
N ALA A 64 -9.61 4.65 -1.79
CA ALA A 64 -8.64 4.83 -0.71
C ALA A 64 -7.90 3.52 -0.39
N TYR A 65 -6.58 3.60 -0.28
CA TYR A 65 -5.71 2.49 0.12
C TYR A 65 -4.85 2.90 1.30
N MET A 66 -4.72 2.00 2.27
CA MET A 66 -3.73 2.11 3.32
C MET A 66 -2.49 1.31 2.92
N VAL A 67 -1.38 2.00 2.69
CA VAL A 67 -0.10 1.39 2.32
C VAL A 67 0.77 1.25 3.56
N ALA A 68 1.23 0.02 3.83
CA ALA A 68 2.10 -0.26 4.96
C ALA A 68 3.50 0.35 4.75
N LEU A 69 4.02 1.05 5.77
CA LEU A 69 5.34 1.65 5.76
C LEU A 69 6.18 1.12 6.92
N THR A 70 7.44 0.85 6.66
CA THR A 70 8.43 0.54 7.71
C THR A 70 9.60 1.50 7.60
N CYS A 71 9.78 2.34 8.62
CA CYS A 71 10.94 3.22 8.74
C CYS A 71 12.22 2.38 8.74
N ARG A 72 13.20 2.77 7.93
CA ARG A 72 14.47 2.05 7.80
C ARG A 72 15.50 2.43 8.86
N ASN A 73 15.21 3.42 9.71
CA ASN A 73 16.08 3.76 10.82
C ASN A 73 16.06 2.64 11.88
N PRO A 74 17.19 1.94 12.13
CA PRO A 74 17.24 0.83 13.08
C PRO A 74 17.00 1.27 14.53
N GLU A 75 17.20 2.55 14.84
CA GLU A 75 16.97 3.12 16.17
C GLU A 75 15.54 3.67 16.34
N CYS A 76 14.67 3.48 15.34
CA CYS A 76 13.31 3.98 15.41
C CYS A 76 12.50 3.23 16.48
N PRO A 77 11.93 3.91 17.49
CA PRO A 77 11.20 3.25 18.56
C PRO A 77 9.84 2.71 18.09
N LYS A 78 9.32 3.21 16.97
CA LYS A 78 8.07 2.75 16.34
C LYS A 78 8.22 2.74 14.81
N PRO A 79 8.88 1.70 14.24
CA PRO A 79 9.23 1.70 12.83
C PRO A 79 8.05 1.44 11.90
N ARG A 80 6.98 0.80 12.38
CA ARG A 80 5.81 0.44 11.56
C ARG A 80 4.77 1.56 11.60
N SER A 81 4.40 2.04 10.41
CA SER A 81 3.35 3.04 10.17
C SER A 81 2.58 2.70 8.88
N ALA A 82 1.68 3.58 8.46
CA ALA A 82 1.00 3.49 7.19
C ALA A 82 0.69 4.89 6.63
N ILE A 83 0.41 4.96 5.34
CA ILE A 83 -0.09 6.17 4.66
C ILE A 83 -1.35 5.84 3.87
N THR A 84 -2.34 6.73 3.90
CA THR A 84 -3.53 6.63 3.05
C THR A 84 -3.30 7.38 1.74
N LEU A 85 -3.47 6.68 0.61
CA LEU A 85 -3.32 7.21 -0.75
C LEU A 85 -4.52 6.83 -1.60
N CYS A 86 -4.79 7.58 -2.67
CA CYS A 86 -5.74 7.13 -3.69
C CYS A 86 -5.06 6.11 -4.60
N GLY A 87 -5.77 5.08 -5.08
CA GLY A 87 -5.22 4.07 -5.98
C GLY A 87 -4.65 4.69 -7.26
N SER A 88 -5.33 5.70 -7.79
CA SER A 88 -4.86 6.54 -8.91
C SER A 88 -3.51 7.23 -8.68
N ASP A 89 -3.07 7.42 -7.42
CA ASP A 89 -1.80 8.07 -7.11
C ASP A 89 -0.58 7.15 -7.28
N PHE A 90 -0.76 5.82 -7.21
CA PHE A 90 0.36 4.88 -7.10
C PHE A 90 0.17 3.47 -7.68
N LEU A 91 -1.04 3.06 -8.05
CA LEU A 91 -1.31 1.79 -8.74
C LEU A 91 -1.30 2.00 -10.26
N SER A 92 -0.85 1.01 -11.02
CA SER A 92 -1.08 1.00 -12.49
C SER A 92 -2.54 0.62 -12.78
N GLU A 93 -2.97 0.78 -14.03
CA GLU A 93 -4.31 0.33 -14.47
C GLU A 93 -4.51 -1.16 -14.15
N ASP A 94 -3.57 -2.03 -14.53
CA ASP A 94 -3.60 -3.47 -14.23
C ASP A 94 -3.72 -3.75 -12.71
N GLN A 95 -2.97 -3.01 -11.88
CA GLN A 95 -3.04 -3.19 -10.42
C GLN A 95 -4.34 -2.67 -9.82
N GLN A 96 -4.96 -1.63 -10.42
CA GLN A 96 -6.28 -1.14 -10.03
C GLN A 96 -7.37 -2.16 -10.37
N GLU A 97 -7.32 -2.76 -11.57
CA GLU A 97 -8.26 -3.81 -11.97
C GLU A 97 -8.19 -5.03 -11.04
N LEU A 98 -6.97 -5.45 -10.69
CA LEU A 98 -6.76 -6.52 -9.71
C LEU A 98 -7.36 -6.14 -8.34
N ALA A 99 -7.11 -4.93 -7.86
CA ALA A 99 -7.65 -4.44 -6.59
C ALA A 99 -9.19 -4.42 -6.58
N MET A 100 -9.82 -3.99 -7.67
CA MET A 100 -11.27 -4.00 -7.82
C MET A 100 -11.84 -5.42 -7.85
N SER A 101 -11.17 -6.34 -8.57
CA SER A 101 -11.56 -7.75 -8.62
C SER A 101 -11.51 -8.41 -7.23
N LEU A 102 -10.48 -8.10 -6.43
CA LEU A 102 -10.37 -8.60 -5.06
C LEU A 102 -11.51 -8.07 -4.18
N ARG A 103 -11.87 -6.78 -4.33
CA ARG A 103 -13.00 -6.18 -3.60
C ARG A 103 -14.33 -6.87 -3.91
N SER A 104 -14.59 -7.20 -5.17
CA SER A 104 -15.82 -7.91 -5.57
C SER A 104 -15.88 -9.35 -5.09
N SER A 105 -14.75 -9.96 -4.73
CA SER A 105 -14.68 -11.37 -4.29
C SER A 105 -14.86 -11.55 -2.78
N ILE A 106 -14.92 -10.46 -2.02
CA ILE A 106 -15.07 -10.45 -0.55
C ILE A 106 -16.51 -10.07 -0.13
N ALA A 107 -17.32 -9.53 -1.06
CA ALA A 107 -18.73 -9.19 -0.87
C ALA A 107 -19.66 -10.38 -1.15
#